data_AF-A0A7J7QXE4-F1
#
_entry.id   AF-A0A7J7QXE4-F1
#
_cell.length_a   1.000
_cell.length_b   1.000
_cell.length_c   1.000
_cell.angle_alpha   90.00
_cell.angle_beta   90.00
_cell.angle_gamma   90.00
#
_symmetry.space_group_name_H-M   'P 1'
#
loop_
_entity.id
_entity.type
_entity.pdbx_description
1 polymer ?
#
loop_
_entity_poly.entity_id
_entity_poly.type
_entity_poly.pdbx_seq_one_letter_code
_entity_poly.pdbx_strand_id
1 'polypeptide(L)'
;MALRWGIVSAGLICSDFTTVLRALPRSEHQVVAVAARDLSRAKEFARKHDIPKAYGSYEELAKDPDVEVAYVGTQHPQHKAAVLLCLAAGKAVLCEKPMGVNAAEVREMVAEARARGLFLMEILDPCWCPTELVVKGERKEFPLPPAPGKEFHFTNGAGMTYEARHVRECLRKGLKESPVVPLAESELLADILEEVRKAIGVTFPQDGR
;
A
#
# COMPACT_ATOMS: atom_id res chain seq x y z
N MET A 1 8.03 -14.22 14.24
CA MET A 1 7.30 -13.09 14.82
C MET A 1 6.30 -12.55 13.80
N ALA A 2 5.21 -11.91 14.26
CA ALA A 2 4.23 -11.29 13.39
C ALA A 2 4.79 -9.98 12.82
N LEU A 3 4.45 -9.66 11.57
CA LEU A 3 4.75 -8.39 10.94
C LEU A 3 3.79 -7.32 11.46
N ARG A 4 4.31 -6.20 11.97
CA ARG A 4 3.53 -5.12 12.59
C ARG A 4 3.27 -3.98 11.61
N TRP A 5 2.00 -3.78 11.29
CA TRP A 5 1.51 -2.84 10.29
C TRP A 5 1.01 -1.54 10.92
N GLY A 6 1.43 -0.42 10.33
CA GLY A 6 0.83 0.89 10.52
C GLY A 6 -0.02 1.27 9.31
N ILE A 7 -1.26 1.72 9.53
CA ILE A 7 -2.18 2.13 8.47
C ILE A 7 -2.16 3.66 8.34
N VAL A 8 -1.75 4.16 7.18
CA VAL A 8 -1.65 5.59 6.89
C VAL A 8 -2.87 6.00 6.07
N SER A 9 -3.75 6.80 6.68
CA SER A 9 -5.13 7.16 6.27
C SER A 9 -6.22 6.31 6.93
N ALA A 10 -7.41 6.90 7.03
CA ALA A 10 -8.64 6.28 7.53
C ALA A 10 -9.71 6.30 6.42
N GLY A 11 -9.31 5.89 5.21
CA GLY A 11 -10.15 5.82 4.01
C GLY A 11 -10.75 4.43 3.79
N LEU A 12 -11.55 4.31 2.73
CA LEU A 12 -12.24 3.05 2.38
C LEU A 12 -11.25 1.92 2.08
N ILE A 13 -10.20 2.19 1.30
CA ILE A 13 -9.23 1.15 0.92
C ILE A 13 -8.42 0.68 2.14
N CYS A 14 -8.10 1.60 3.05
CA CYS A 14 -7.49 1.27 4.34
C CYS A 14 -8.41 0.40 5.19
N SER A 15 -9.74 0.64 5.18
CA SER A 15 -10.73 -0.19 5.89
C SER A 15 -10.74 -1.62 5.33
N ASP A 16 -10.71 -1.78 4.02
CA ASP A 16 -10.67 -3.10 3.37
C ASP A 16 -9.35 -3.83 3.65
N PHE A 17 -8.20 -3.15 3.49
CA PHE A 17 -6.90 -3.75 3.76
C PHE A 17 -6.73 -4.13 5.23
N THR A 18 -7.21 -3.30 6.16
CA THR A 18 -7.24 -3.62 7.59
C THR A 18 -8.13 -4.83 7.86
N THR A 19 -9.26 -4.95 7.16
CA THR A 19 -10.16 -6.11 7.27
C THR A 19 -9.46 -7.38 6.80
N VAL A 20 -8.71 -7.32 5.70
CA VAL A 20 -7.85 -8.42 5.23
C VAL A 20 -6.80 -8.79 6.26
N LEU A 21 -6.00 -7.84 6.74
CA LEU A 21 -4.93 -8.11 7.71
C LEU A 21 -5.45 -8.77 8.99
N ARG A 22 -6.68 -8.42 9.42
CA ARG A 22 -7.34 -9.02 10.58
C ARG A 22 -7.88 -10.43 10.34
N ALA A 23 -8.12 -10.81 9.09
CA ALA A 23 -8.51 -12.17 8.73
C ALA A 23 -7.31 -13.13 8.67
N LEU A 24 -6.09 -12.60 8.59
CA LEU A 24 -4.85 -13.38 8.60
C LEU A 24 -4.46 -13.84 10.02
N PRO A 25 -3.65 -14.91 10.16
CA PRO A 25 -3.23 -15.39 11.47
C PRO A 25 -2.51 -14.30 12.27
N ARG A 26 -2.92 -14.08 13.53
CA ARG A 26 -2.33 -13.07 14.43
C ARG A 26 -0.86 -13.31 14.78
N SER A 27 -0.39 -14.56 14.60
CA SER A 27 1.02 -14.94 14.72
C SER A 27 1.86 -14.48 13.53
N GLU A 28 1.21 -14.04 12.44
CA GLU A 28 1.84 -13.63 11.19
C GLU A 28 1.68 -12.14 10.90
N HIS A 29 0.50 -11.56 11.17
CA HIS A 29 0.17 -10.16 10.90
C HIS A 29 -0.51 -9.50 12.10
N GLN A 30 -0.10 -8.27 12.42
CA GLN A 30 -0.71 -7.46 13.46
C GLN A 30 -0.83 -6.02 12.99
N VAL A 31 -2.03 -5.43 13.10
CA VAL A 31 -2.22 -3.98 12.89
C VAL A 31 -2.05 -3.29 14.23
N VAL A 32 -1.01 -2.47 14.36
CA VAL A 32 -0.60 -1.89 15.66
C VAL A 32 -0.91 -0.40 15.77
N ALA A 33 -1.03 0.29 14.64
CA ALA A 33 -1.31 1.72 14.62
C ALA A 33 -2.12 2.13 13.38
N VAL A 34 -2.90 3.21 13.52
CA VAL A 34 -3.50 3.94 12.42
C VAL A 34 -3.26 5.44 12.58
N ALA A 35 -3.05 6.15 11.49
CA ALA A 35 -2.97 7.60 11.46
C ALA A 35 -3.96 8.18 10.45
N ALA A 36 -4.57 9.31 10.83
CA ALA A 36 -5.28 10.18 9.91
C ALA A 36 -4.75 11.61 10.08
N ARG A 37 -5.19 12.54 9.23
CA ARG A 37 -4.88 13.99 9.38
C ARG A 37 -5.68 14.65 10.51
N ASP A 38 -6.60 13.91 11.11
CA ASP A 38 -7.44 14.34 12.21
C ASP A 38 -7.53 13.20 13.22
N LEU A 39 -7.26 13.49 14.49
CA LEU A 39 -7.21 12.48 15.56
C LEU A 39 -8.58 11.83 15.80
N SER A 40 -9.68 12.56 15.61
CA SER A 40 -11.02 12.01 15.84
C SER A 40 -11.34 10.90 14.84
N ARG A 41 -11.01 11.11 13.55
CA ARG A 41 -11.11 10.10 12.50
C ARG A 41 -10.23 8.90 12.75
N ALA A 42 -8.98 9.11 13.17
CA ALA A 42 -8.07 8.02 13.49
C ALA A 42 -8.61 7.16 14.66
N LYS A 43 -9.13 7.79 15.71
CA LYS A 43 -9.75 7.09 16.86
C LYS A 43 -11.01 6.34 16.46
N GLU A 44 -11.85 6.90 15.59
CA GLU A 44 -13.03 6.20 15.08
C GLU A 44 -12.66 4.96 14.28
N PHE A 45 -11.70 5.09 13.36
CA PHE A 45 -11.19 3.98 12.57
C PHE A 45 -10.57 2.90 13.47
N ALA A 46 -9.75 3.30 14.45
CA ALA A 46 -9.13 2.40 15.41
C ALA A 46 -10.18 1.62 16.23
N ARG A 47 -11.26 2.27 16.68
CA ARG A 47 -12.38 1.58 17.35
C ARG A 47 -13.08 0.59 16.43
N LYS A 48 -13.41 0.99 15.20
CA LYS A 48 -14.08 0.13 14.21
C LYS A 48 -13.25 -1.13 13.93
N HIS A 49 -11.94 -0.98 13.83
CA HIS A 49 -11.04 -2.05 13.43
C HIS A 49 -10.27 -2.71 14.58
N ASP A 50 -10.51 -2.34 15.84
CA ASP A 50 -9.80 -2.89 17.02
C ASP A 50 -8.27 -2.72 16.92
N ILE A 51 -7.83 -1.48 16.65
CA ILE A 51 -6.41 -1.09 16.53
C ILE A 51 -5.99 -0.39 17.82
N PRO A 52 -4.87 -0.78 18.46
CA PRO A 52 -4.53 -0.30 19.80
C PRO A 52 -4.06 1.16 19.85
N LYS A 53 -3.46 1.69 18.77
CA LYS A 53 -2.97 3.07 18.72
C LYS A 53 -3.58 3.85 17.56
N ALA A 54 -3.89 5.12 17.82
CA ALA A 54 -4.45 6.05 16.85
C ALA A 54 -3.74 7.40 16.93
N TYR A 55 -3.31 7.92 15.78
CA TYR A 55 -2.52 9.15 15.68
C TYR A 55 -3.21 10.23 14.84
N GLY A 56 -2.98 11.49 15.20
CA GLY A 56 -3.56 12.66 14.52
C GLY A 56 -2.72 13.17 13.35
N SER A 57 -1.54 12.58 13.12
CA SER A 57 -0.67 12.87 12.01
C SER A 57 0.06 11.62 11.53
N TYR A 58 0.48 11.61 10.26
CA TYR A 58 1.27 10.51 9.69
C TYR A 58 2.68 10.46 10.31
N GLU A 59 3.23 11.62 10.70
CA GLU A 59 4.52 11.76 11.36
C GLU A 59 4.60 10.99 12.68
N GLU A 60 3.55 11.05 13.50
CA GLU A 60 3.49 10.30 14.77
C GLU A 60 3.52 8.78 14.53
N LEU A 61 2.81 8.28 13.51
CA LEU A 61 2.84 6.85 13.16
C LEU A 61 4.20 6.43 12.61
N ALA A 62 4.82 7.25 11.77
CA ALA A 62 6.15 6.97 11.24
C ALA A 62 7.20 6.88 12.37
N LYS A 63 7.03 7.66 13.44
CA LYS A 63 7.89 7.63 14.64
C LYS A 63 7.58 6.50 15.62
N ASP A 64 6.46 5.77 15.46
CA ASP A 64 6.10 4.68 16.37
C ASP A 64 7.10 3.51 16.23
N PRO A 65 7.86 3.15 17.28
CA PRO A 65 8.81 2.05 17.21
C PRO A 65 8.15 0.67 16.99
N ASP A 66 6.85 0.54 17.27
CA ASP A 66 6.14 -0.73 17.10
C ASP A 66 5.74 -0.99 15.64
N VAL A 67 5.70 0.04 14.79
CA VAL A 67 5.40 -0.10 13.36
C VAL A 67 6.65 -0.56 12.61
N GLU A 68 6.54 -1.65 11.83
CA GLU A 68 7.63 -2.13 10.96
C GLU A 68 7.39 -1.76 9.49
N VAL A 69 6.13 -1.88 9.05
CA VAL A 69 5.70 -1.58 7.70
C VAL A 69 4.50 -0.63 7.71
N ALA A 70 4.56 0.41 6.90
CA ALA A 70 3.47 1.35 6.67
C ALA A 70 2.70 0.97 5.40
N TYR A 71 1.38 0.86 5.51
CA TYR A 71 0.47 0.81 4.38
C TYR A 71 -0.02 2.22 4.07
N VAL A 72 0.37 2.76 2.91
CA VAL A 72 0.00 4.11 2.47
C VAL A 72 -1.18 4.04 1.53
N GLY A 73 -2.38 4.31 2.05
CA GLY A 73 -3.65 4.35 1.30
C GLY A 73 -4.31 5.74 1.33
N THR A 74 -3.51 6.80 1.14
CA THR A 74 -4.03 8.17 1.03
C THR A 74 -4.67 8.40 -0.35
N GLN A 75 -5.05 9.63 -0.69
CA GLN A 75 -5.36 9.92 -2.10
C GLN A 75 -4.05 10.12 -2.87
N HIS A 76 -4.10 9.95 -4.20
CA HIS A 76 -2.90 9.88 -5.05
C HIS A 76 -1.92 11.05 -4.83
N PRO A 77 -2.36 12.34 -4.77
CA PRO A 77 -1.42 13.44 -4.60
C PRO A 77 -0.77 13.54 -3.22
N GLN A 78 -1.17 12.68 -2.27
CA GLN A 78 -0.59 12.63 -0.93
C GLN A 78 0.31 11.42 -0.72
N HIS A 79 0.37 10.46 -1.65
CA HIS A 79 1.21 9.26 -1.53
C HIS A 79 2.67 9.64 -1.30
N LYS A 80 3.25 10.47 -2.19
CA LYS A 80 4.66 10.86 -2.12
C LYS A 80 5.08 11.34 -0.74
N ALA A 81 4.37 12.34 -0.21
CA ALA A 81 4.71 12.93 1.09
C ALA A 81 4.63 11.90 2.22
N ALA A 82 3.61 11.03 2.22
CA ALA A 82 3.44 10.00 3.23
C ALA A 82 4.50 8.88 3.13
N VAL A 83 4.83 8.44 1.91
CA VAL A 83 5.85 7.43 1.64
C VAL A 83 7.23 7.92 2.09
N LEU A 84 7.64 9.11 1.64
CA LEU A 84 8.94 9.69 2.02
C LEU A 84 9.06 9.86 3.54
N LEU A 85 8.00 10.29 4.20
CA LEU A 85 7.94 10.43 5.65
C LEU A 85 8.13 9.08 6.37
N CYS A 86 7.51 7.99 5.89
CA CYS A 86 7.68 6.66 6.47
C CYS A 86 9.07 6.08 6.21
N LEU A 87 9.59 6.21 4.98
CA LEU A 87 10.95 5.80 4.62
C LEU A 87 11.99 6.57 5.43
N ALA A 88 11.80 7.88 5.62
CA ALA A 88 12.67 8.73 6.42
C ALA A 88 12.79 8.26 7.87
N ALA A 89 11.69 7.72 8.41
CA ALA A 89 11.62 7.14 9.75
C ALA A 89 12.06 5.66 9.82
N GLY A 90 12.60 5.10 8.74
CA GLY A 90 13.13 3.73 8.72
C GLY A 90 12.08 2.63 8.54
N LYS A 91 10.86 2.96 8.09
CA LYS A 91 9.78 1.98 7.90
C LYS A 91 9.82 1.39 6.51
N ALA A 92 9.51 0.10 6.39
CA ALA A 92 9.14 -0.48 5.10
C ALA A 92 7.81 0.12 4.64
N VAL A 93 7.57 0.20 3.33
CA VAL A 93 6.36 0.81 2.78
C VAL A 93 5.72 -0.07 1.72
N LEU A 94 4.41 -0.28 1.86
CA LEU A 94 3.51 -0.75 0.81
C LEU A 94 2.61 0.43 0.40
N CYS A 95 2.73 0.90 -0.83
CA CYS A 95 2.00 2.08 -1.33
C CYS A 95 0.88 1.68 -2.28
N GLU A 96 -0.30 2.28 -2.10
CA GLU A 96 -1.40 2.18 -3.05
C GLU A 96 -1.06 2.80 -4.41
N LYS A 97 -1.78 2.35 -5.44
CA LYS A 97 -1.67 2.86 -6.81
C LYS A 97 -2.35 4.21 -7.01
N PRO A 98 -1.96 4.91 -8.10
CA PRO A 98 -0.60 4.84 -8.63
C PRO A 98 0.36 5.33 -7.53
N MET A 99 1.58 4.78 -7.47
CA MET A 99 2.53 5.11 -6.39
C MET A 99 2.74 6.63 -6.31
N GLY A 100 2.87 7.30 -7.45
CA GLY A 100 2.93 8.76 -7.58
C GLY A 100 2.05 9.25 -8.74
N VAL A 101 1.78 10.56 -8.79
CA VAL A 101 0.93 11.12 -9.86
C VAL A 101 1.67 11.37 -11.17
N ASN A 102 3.00 11.33 -11.13
CA ASN A 102 3.89 11.40 -12.29
C ASN A 102 5.19 10.61 -12.05
N ALA A 103 5.98 10.43 -13.10
CA ALA A 103 7.21 9.64 -13.04
C ALA A 103 8.29 10.26 -12.13
N ALA A 104 8.32 11.59 -12.01
CA ALA A 104 9.26 12.27 -11.12
C ALA A 104 9.02 11.91 -9.65
N GLU A 105 7.75 11.88 -9.21
CA GLU A 105 7.41 11.48 -7.84
C GLU A 105 7.80 10.02 -7.55
N VAL A 106 7.55 9.11 -8.50
CA VAL A 106 7.89 7.68 -8.34
C VAL A 106 9.40 7.51 -8.21
N ARG A 107 10.19 8.15 -9.08
CA ARG A 107 11.67 8.11 -8.99
C ARG A 107 12.18 8.67 -7.67
N GLU A 108 11.58 9.74 -7.15
CA GLU A 108 11.96 10.32 -5.85
C GLU A 108 11.75 9.33 -4.70
N MET A 109 10.59 8.66 -4.65
CA MET A 109 10.31 7.64 -3.63
C MET A 109 11.21 6.40 -3.75
N VAL A 110 11.45 5.94 -4.98
CA VAL A 110 12.34 4.80 -5.26
C VAL A 110 13.77 5.11 -4.88
N ALA A 111 14.27 6.30 -5.22
CA ALA A 111 15.60 6.75 -4.84
C ALA A 111 15.77 6.80 -3.32
N GLU A 112 14.79 7.31 -2.59
CA GLU A 112 14.81 7.37 -1.13
C GLU A 112 14.83 5.97 -0.50
N ALA A 113 14.00 5.05 -1.00
CA ALA A 113 13.96 3.66 -0.52
C ALA A 113 15.30 2.94 -0.75
N ARG A 114 15.89 3.09 -1.95
CA ARG A 114 17.20 2.52 -2.31
C ARG A 114 18.32 3.12 -1.46
N ALA A 115 18.35 4.45 -1.28
CA ALA A 115 19.37 5.13 -0.48
C ALA A 115 19.40 4.65 0.98
N ARG A 116 18.24 4.28 1.53
CA ARG A 116 18.10 3.77 2.90
C ARG A 116 18.19 2.25 3.02
N GLY A 117 18.20 1.53 1.90
CA GLY A 117 18.09 0.07 1.91
C GLY A 117 16.81 -0.41 2.60
N LEU A 118 15.68 0.25 2.34
CA LEU A 118 14.36 -0.09 2.89
C LEU A 118 13.47 -0.74 1.82
N PHE A 119 12.51 -1.55 2.28
CA PHE A 119 11.54 -2.17 1.39
C PHE A 119 10.50 -1.16 0.93
N LEU A 120 10.28 -1.07 -0.37
CA LEU A 120 9.20 -0.32 -1.01
C LEU A 120 8.52 -1.22 -2.05
N MET A 121 7.19 -1.16 -2.14
CA MET A 121 6.40 -1.86 -3.16
C MET A 121 5.15 -1.04 -3.52
N GLU A 122 4.82 -1.00 -4.82
CA GLU A 122 3.53 -0.51 -5.33
C GLU A 122 2.50 -1.64 -5.40
N ILE A 123 1.23 -1.29 -5.21
CA ILE A 123 0.07 -2.14 -5.53
C ILE A 123 -0.42 -1.74 -6.92
N LEU A 124 -0.56 -2.65 -7.89
CA LEU A 124 -0.94 -2.30 -9.28
C LEU A 124 -2.45 -2.38 -9.57
N ASP A 125 -2.94 -1.58 -10.53
CA ASP A 125 -4.32 -1.58 -11.06
C ASP A 125 -4.30 -1.79 -12.59
N PRO A 126 -5.38 -2.23 -13.25
CA PRO A 126 -6.51 -3.06 -12.83
C PRO A 126 -6.23 -4.53 -13.21
N CYS A 127 -5.63 -5.29 -12.31
CA CYS A 127 -5.40 -6.73 -12.51
C CYS A 127 -5.10 -7.46 -11.19
N TRP A 128 -5.34 -6.80 -10.04
CA TRP A 128 -5.01 -7.33 -8.72
C TRP A 128 -6.10 -8.23 -8.14
N CYS A 129 -7.30 -8.25 -8.73
CA CYS A 129 -8.40 -9.11 -8.28
C CYS A 129 -9.14 -9.94 -9.36
N PRO A 130 -8.55 -10.33 -10.51
CA PRO A 130 -9.19 -11.20 -11.46
C PRO A 130 -9.35 -12.58 -10.83
N THR A 131 -10.58 -13.09 -10.79
CA THR A 131 -10.84 -14.47 -10.37
C THR A 131 -10.71 -15.46 -11.52
N GLU A 132 -10.46 -14.96 -12.73
CA GLU A 132 -10.34 -15.76 -13.95
C GLU A 132 -9.46 -15.06 -15.00
N LEU A 133 -8.69 -15.85 -15.74
CA LEU A 133 -7.92 -15.44 -16.90
C LEU A 133 -8.14 -16.46 -18.05
N VAL A 134 -8.48 -15.98 -19.24
CA VAL A 134 -8.58 -16.82 -20.44
C VAL A 134 -7.49 -16.41 -21.44
N VAL A 135 -6.54 -17.32 -21.73
CA VAL A 135 -5.43 -17.09 -22.67
C VAL A 135 -5.49 -18.15 -23.75
N LYS A 136 -5.66 -17.75 -25.02
CA LYS A 136 -5.73 -18.67 -26.18
C LYS A 136 -6.79 -19.78 -26.01
N GLY A 137 -7.89 -19.49 -25.33
CA GLY A 137 -8.97 -20.45 -25.04
C GLY A 137 -8.75 -21.29 -23.78
N GLU A 138 -7.59 -21.22 -23.12
CA GLU A 138 -7.34 -21.86 -21.83
C GLU A 138 -7.81 -20.96 -20.68
N ARG A 139 -8.74 -21.47 -19.86
CA ARG A 139 -9.27 -20.78 -18.68
C ARG A 139 -8.47 -21.17 -17.44
N LYS A 140 -8.03 -20.17 -16.67
CA LYS A 140 -7.40 -20.31 -15.35
C LYS A 140 -8.22 -19.54 -14.32
N GLU A 141 -8.53 -20.17 -13.19
CA GLU A 141 -9.28 -19.55 -12.10
C GLU A 141 -8.38 -19.22 -10.91
N PHE A 142 -8.68 -18.12 -10.24
CA PHE A 142 -7.96 -17.60 -9.09
C PHE A 142 -8.97 -17.29 -7.98
N PRO A 143 -9.39 -18.29 -7.19
CA PRO A 143 -10.42 -18.10 -6.17
C PRO A 143 -9.96 -17.11 -5.11
N LEU A 144 -10.90 -16.29 -4.62
CA LEU A 144 -10.62 -15.38 -3.53
C LEU A 144 -10.42 -16.14 -2.21
N PRO A 145 -9.53 -15.66 -1.34
CA PRO A 145 -9.40 -16.17 0.01
C PRO A 145 -10.74 -16.07 0.76
N PRO A 146 -11.11 -17.07 1.59
CA PRO A 146 -12.33 -16.99 2.39
C PRO A 146 -12.33 -15.78 3.32
N ALA A 147 -13.40 -14.99 3.28
CA ALA A 147 -13.61 -13.84 4.16
C ALA A 147 -15.04 -13.84 4.76
N PRO A 148 -15.42 -14.89 5.51
CA PRO A 148 -16.79 -15.05 6.00
C PRO A 148 -17.20 -13.88 6.93
N GLY A 149 -18.38 -13.32 6.67
CA GLY A 149 -18.94 -12.21 7.46
C GLY A 149 -18.15 -10.90 7.37
N LYS A 150 -17.30 -10.74 6.36
CA LYS A 150 -16.57 -9.50 6.07
C LYS A 150 -17.18 -8.81 4.86
N GLU A 151 -17.47 -7.52 5.02
CA GLU A 151 -17.86 -6.65 3.92
C GLU A 151 -16.65 -5.84 3.48
N PHE A 152 -16.50 -5.69 2.16
CA PHE A 152 -15.47 -4.88 1.53
C PHE A 152 -16.14 -3.73 0.78
N HIS A 153 -15.50 -2.57 0.80
CA HIS A 153 -15.92 -1.39 0.04
C HIS A 153 -15.62 -1.54 -1.46
N PHE A 154 -14.60 -2.32 -1.83
CA PHE A 154 -14.20 -2.56 -3.22
C PHE A 154 -14.39 -4.02 -3.63
N THR A 155 -14.69 -4.21 -4.93
CA THR A 155 -14.85 -5.54 -5.54
C THR A 155 -13.66 -6.42 -5.26
N ASN A 156 -13.93 -7.67 -4.85
CA ASN A 156 -12.91 -8.68 -4.61
C ASN A 156 -11.82 -8.27 -3.58
N GLY A 157 -12.12 -7.37 -2.65
CA GLY A 157 -11.16 -6.86 -1.64
C GLY A 157 -10.45 -7.93 -0.81
N ALA A 158 -11.03 -9.13 -0.66
CA ALA A 158 -10.38 -10.29 -0.05
C ALA A 158 -9.05 -10.69 -0.73
N GLY A 159 -8.90 -10.35 -2.02
CA GLY A 159 -7.70 -10.58 -2.82
C GLY A 159 -6.44 -9.97 -2.21
N MET A 160 -6.55 -8.82 -1.52
CA MET A 160 -5.41 -8.11 -0.89
C MET A 160 -4.60 -8.95 0.12
N THR A 161 -5.13 -10.11 0.50
CA THR A 161 -4.45 -11.15 1.27
C THR A 161 -3.13 -11.57 0.62
N TYR A 162 -3.08 -11.66 -0.71
CA TYR A 162 -1.90 -12.11 -1.43
C TYR A 162 -0.76 -11.10 -1.29
N GLU A 163 -1.06 -9.81 -1.42
CA GLU A 163 -0.14 -8.69 -1.26
C GLU A 163 0.39 -8.62 0.17
N ALA A 164 -0.49 -8.73 1.17
CA ALA A 164 -0.08 -8.74 2.57
C ALA A 164 0.89 -9.89 2.87
N ARG A 165 0.59 -11.10 2.39
CA ARG A 165 1.46 -12.28 2.55
C ARG A 165 2.78 -12.12 1.82
N HIS A 166 2.75 -11.61 0.59
CA HIS A 166 3.94 -11.40 -0.24
C HIS A 166 4.90 -10.38 0.38
N VAL A 167 4.40 -9.25 0.89
CA VAL A 167 5.22 -8.26 1.60
C VAL A 167 5.89 -8.90 2.81
N ARG A 168 5.13 -9.68 3.61
CA ARG A 168 5.71 -10.39 4.74
C ARG A 168 6.79 -11.39 4.32
N GLU A 169 6.56 -12.16 3.27
CA GLU A 169 7.54 -13.10 2.74
C GLU A 169 8.83 -12.39 2.30
N CYS A 170 8.71 -11.30 1.53
CA CYS A 170 9.84 -10.49 1.09
C CYS A 170 10.65 -9.96 2.27
N LEU A 171 9.98 -9.34 3.25
CA LEU A 171 10.62 -8.79 4.44
C LEU A 171 11.31 -9.87 5.28
N ARG A 172 10.69 -11.05 5.43
CA ARG A 172 11.31 -12.20 6.14
C ARG A 172 12.55 -12.74 5.44
N LYS A 173 12.62 -12.63 4.12
CA LYS A 173 13.79 -12.98 3.31
C LYS A 173 14.84 -11.85 3.25
N GLY A 174 14.57 -10.71 3.91
CA GLY A 174 15.47 -9.55 3.91
C GLY A 174 15.48 -8.77 2.60
N LEU A 175 14.52 -9.01 1.70
CA LEU A 175 14.42 -8.33 0.42
C LEU A 175 14.04 -6.86 0.60
N LYS A 176 14.52 -6.02 -0.32
CA LYS A 176 14.27 -4.56 -0.34
C LYS A 176 13.30 -4.12 -1.44
N GLU A 177 12.88 -5.06 -2.27
CA GLU A 177 11.83 -4.89 -3.24
C GLU A 177 11.23 -6.27 -3.57
N SER A 178 10.07 -6.26 -4.19
CA SER A 178 9.41 -7.49 -4.64
C SER A 178 10.08 -8.00 -5.91
N PRO A 179 10.42 -9.31 -6.00
CA PRO A 179 10.91 -9.88 -7.26
C PRO A 179 9.80 -10.05 -8.32
N VAL A 180 8.53 -9.90 -7.93
CA VAL A 180 7.35 -10.01 -8.81
C VAL A 180 6.87 -8.64 -9.27
N VAL A 181 7.11 -7.60 -8.47
CA VAL A 181 6.79 -6.20 -8.76
C VAL A 181 8.02 -5.35 -8.40
N PRO A 182 9.10 -5.41 -9.20
CA PRO A 182 10.32 -4.66 -8.92
C PRO A 182 10.08 -3.15 -9.02
N LEU A 183 10.86 -2.33 -8.30
CA LEU A 183 10.70 -0.87 -8.36
C LEU A 183 10.94 -0.31 -9.77
N ALA A 184 11.78 -0.97 -10.56
CA ALA A 184 12.00 -0.62 -11.96
C ALA A 184 10.74 -0.77 -12.83
N GLU A 185 9.86 -1.72 -12.50
CA GLU A 185 8.58 -1.89 -13.19
C GLU A 185 7.59 -0.78 -12.82
N SER A 186 7.54 -0.38 -11.55
CA SER A 186 6.80 0.81 -11.12
C SER A 186 7.28 2.10 -11.79
N GLU A 187 8.61 2.29 -11.91
CA GLU A 187 9.19 3.43 -12.64
C GLU A 187 8.74 3.42 -14.12
N LEU A 188 8.79 2.26 -14.78
CA LEU A 188 8.36 2.10 -16.18
C LEU A 188 6.86 2.38 -16.37
N LEU A 189 6.01 1.86 -15.47
CA LEU A 189 4.57 2.12 -15.53
C LEU A 189 4.26 3.60 -15.34
N ALA A 190 4.97 4.28 -14.44
CA ALA A 190 4.81 5.72 -14.24
C ALA A 190 5.21 6.51 -15.49
N ASP A 191 6.27 6.11 -16.19
CA ASP A 191 6.68 6.70 -17.47
C ASP A 191 5.62 6.50 -18.56
N ILE A 192 5.09 5.27 -18.71
CA ILE A 192 4.03 4.98 -19.69
C ILE A 192 2.78 5.82 -19.41
N LEU A 193 2.33 5.86 -18.16
CA LEU A 193 1.14 6.64 -17.77
C LEU A 193 1.34 8.13 -18.01
N GLU A 194 2.53 8.64 -17.73
CA GLU A 194 2.87 10.03 -17.99
C GLU A 194 2.88 10.36 -19.48
N GLU A 195 3.49 9.52 -20.33
CA GLU A 195 3.52 9.76 -21.78
C GLU A 195 2.11 9.70 -22.39
N VAL A 196 1.26 8.75 -21.96
CA VAL A 196 -0.15 8.71 -22.36
C VAL A 196 -0.86 10.01 -21.96
N ARG A 197 -0.65 10.47 -20.72
CA ARG A 197 -1.27 11.68 -20.17
C ARG A 197 -0.84 12.93 -20.95
N LYS A 198 0.45 13.07 -21.27
CA LYS A 198 0.99 14.16 -22.10
C LYS A 198 0.38 14.14 -23.51
N ALA A 199 0.28 12.96 -24.13
CA ALA A 199 -0.28 12.81 -25.47
C ALA A 199 -1.75 13.26 -25.57
N ILE A 200 -2.52 13.13 -24.48
CA ILE A 200 -3.92 13.58 -24.41
C ILE A 200 -4.09 14.99 -23.83
N GLY A 201 -3.00 15.71 -23.54
CA GLY A 201 -3.02 17.09 -23.05
C GLY A 201 -3.50 17.25 -21.60
N VAL A 202 -3.44 16.20 -20.78
CA VAL A 202 -3.80 16.27 -19.36
C VAL A 202 -2.59 16.74 -18.55
N THR A 203 -2.78 17.75 -17.69
CA THR A 203 -1.73 18.27 -16.79
C THR A 203 -2.19 18.24 -15.34
N PHE A 204 -1.28 17.93 -14.43
CA PHE A 204 -1.53 17.94 -12.99
C PHE A 204 -0.82 19.11 -12.31
N PRO A 205 -1.35 19.62 -11.18
CA PRO A 205 -0.67 20.66 -10.40
C PRO A 205 0.77 20.30 -9.98
N GLN A 206 1.10 19.00 -9.91
CA GLN A 206 2.39 18.45 -9.49
C GLN A 206 3.46 18.43 -10.60
N ASP A 207 3.11 18.70 -11.85
CA ASP A 207 4.06 18.61 -12.97
C ASP A 207 5.07 19.76 -13.01
N GLY A 208 4.93 20.75 -12.11
CA GLY A 208 5.63 22.03 -12.24
C GLY A 208 5.19 22.80 -13.49
N ARG A 209 5.52 24.08 -13.55
CA ARG A 209 5.51 24.85 -14.80
C ARG A 209 6.92 24.92 -15.35
#